data_AF-A0A1F3QTL2-F1
#
_entry.id   AF-A0A1F3QTL2-F1
#
_cell.length_a   1.000
_cell.length_b   1.000
_cell.length_c   1.000
_cell.angle_alpha   90.00
_cell.angle_beta   90.00
_cell.angle_gamma   90.00
#
_symmetry.space_group_name_H-M   'P 1'
#
loop_
_entity.id
_entity.type
_entity.pdbx_description
1 polymer ?
#
loop_
_entity_poly.entity_id
_entity_poly.type
_entity_poly.pdbx_seq_one_letter_code
_entity_poly.pdbx_strand_id
1 'polypeptide(L)'
;MTTDVAIVTDNELINELLSSGGMKGMLNTIWLIICAMIFGGVMEVTGMLKRITKSIIGLAKTDGSLIATTTVSCVVFNATAADQYLAIVVPGKMFAEEYKERGLHPKVLSRVLEDSGTVTSALIPWNTCGAYHSGILGVATGDYFMYCFFNLISPAMTMIFGFFNIKIARLTDNNLKK
;
A
#
# COMPACT_ATOMS: atom_id res chain seq x y z
N MET A 1 -4.96 18.06 19.86
CA MET A 1 -4.44 16.83 19.20
C MET A 1 -3.90 15.82 20.19
N THR A 2 -3.37 16.23 21.34
CA THR A 2 -3.03 15.33 22.48
C THR A 2 -4.23 14.96 23.37
N THR A 3 -5.33 15.70 23.27
CA THR A 3 -6.54 15.55 24.08
C THR A 3 -7.64 14.82 23.32
N ASP A 4 -8.55 14.21 24.08
CA ASP A 4 -9.76 13.58 23.55
C ASP A 4 -10.64 14.61 22.85
N VAL A 5 -11.33 14.19 21.79
CA VAL A 5 -12.28 15.01 21.01
C VAL A 5 -13.55 14.20 20.81
N ALA A 6 -14.70 14.81 21.05
CA ALA A 6 -16.01 14.20 20.82
C ALA A 6 -16.95 15.22 20.17
N ILE A 7 -17.67 14.79 19.14
CA ILE A 7 -18.76 15.56 18.52
C ILE A 7 -20.07 14.88 18.93
N VAL A 8 -20.94 15.63 19.60
CA VAL A 8 -22.22 15.11 20.08
C VAL A 8 -23.29 15.29 19.00
N THR A 9 -24.00 14.20 18.73
CA THR A 9 -25.16 14.09 17.84
C THR A 9 -26.28 13.35 18.57
N ASP A 10 -27.47 13.30 17.98
CA ASP A 10 -28.63 12.60 18.55
C ASP A 10 -28.52 11.06 18.48
N ASN A 11 -27.54 10.52 17.75
CA ASN A 11 -27.35 9.09 17.57
C ASN A 11 -26.12 8.58 18.34
N GLU A 12 -26.34 7.66 19.28
CA GLU A 12 -25.27 7.11 20.13
C GLU A 12 -24.16 6.41 19.34
N LEU A 13 -24.49 5.65 18.28
CA LEU A 13 -23.50 5.00 17.43
C LEU A 13 -22.60 6.02 16.71
N ILE A 14 -23.19 7.13 16.26
CA ILE A 14 -22.43 8.21 15.61
C ILE A 14 -21.53 8.89 16.62
N ASN A 15 -21.98 9.06 17.87
CA ASN A 15 -21.19 9.67 18.93
C ASN A 15 -19.96 8.82 19.27
N GLU A 16 -20.08 7.49 19.27
CA GLU A 16 -18.91 6.59 19.44
C GLU A 16 -17.91 6.74 18.30
N LEU A 17 -18.36 6.74 17.04
CA LEU A 17 -17.48 6.89 15.88
C LEU A 17 -16.83 8.28 15.78
N LEU A 18 -17.52 9.33 16.23
CA LEU A 18 -17.03 10.71 16.23
C LEU A 18 -16.26 11.08 17.50
N SER A 19 -16.05 10.13 18.40
CA SER A 19 -15.21 10.28 19.59
C SER A 19 -13.83 9.68 19.34
N SER A 20 -12.77 10.38 19.74
CA SER A 20 -11.39 9.96 19.57
C SER A 20 -10.61 10.13 20.87
N GLY A 21 -9.82 9.12 21.23
CA GLY A 21 -8.86 9.16 22.35
C GLY A 21 -7.59 9.98 22.07
N GLY A 22 -7.59 10.77 20.98
CA GLY A 22 -6.45 11.55 20.52
C GLY A 22 -5.18 10.71 20.31
N MET A 23 -4.02 11.32 20.55
CA MET A 23 -2.72 10.63 20.45
C MET A 23 -2.59 9.43 21.38
N LYS A 24 -3.22 9.47 22.57
CA LYS A 24 -3.13 8.37 23.55
C LYS A 24 -3.82 7.11 23.04
N GLY A 25 -4.97 7.25 22.38
CA GLY A 25 -5.69 6.14 21.75
C GLY A 25 -4.94 5.50 20.58
N MET A 26 -4.03 6.23 19.93
CA MET A 26 -3.25 5.73 18.79
C MET A 26 -1.92 5.06 19.17
N LEU A 27 -1.57 4.99 20.46
CA LEU A 27 -0.26 4.47 20.90
C LEU A 27 0.01 3.03 20.43
N ASN A 28 -1.01 2.17 20.39
CA ASN A 28 -0.87 0.81 19.86
C ASN A 28 -0.47 0.80 18.38
N THR A 29 -1.12 1.63 17.57
CA THR A 29 -0.79 1.78 16.14
C THR A 29 0.60 2.38 15.95
N ILE A 30 0.97 3.37 16.76
CA ILE A 30 2.32 3.97 16.73
C ILE A 30 3.39 2.93 17.06
N TRP A 31 3.16 2.08 18.07
CA TRP A 31 4.10 1.03 18.42
C TRP A 31 4.30 0.04 17.28
N LEU A 32 3.21 -0.32 16.58
CA LEU A 32 3.26 -1.16 15.40
C LEU A 32 4.10 -0.52 14.28
N ILE A 33 3.88 0.78 14.00
CA ILE A 33 4.66 1.54 13.00
C ILE A 33 6.15 1.51 13.34
N ILE A 34 6.52 1.79 14.60
CA ILE A 34 7.94 1.80 15.03
C ILE A 34 8.57 0.43 14.82
N CYS A 35 7.92 -0.64 15.27
CA CYS A 35 8.41 -2.01 15.08
C CYS A 35 8.59 -2.36 13.60
N ALA A 36 7.61 -2.02 12.76
CA ALA A 36 7.66 -2.30 11.33
C ALA A 36 8.74 -1.48 10.62
N MET A 37 8.90 -0.20 10.94
CA MET A 37 9.94 0.67 10.37
C MET A 37 11.35 0.19 10.71
N ILE A 38 11.58 -0.27 11.95
CA ILE A 38 12.87 -0.87 12.35
C ILE A 38 13.13 -2.13 11.52
N PHE A 39 12.15 -3.02 11.41
CA PHE A 39 12.26 -4.24 10.61
C PHE A 39 12.57 -3.94 9.13
N GLY A 40 11.82 -3.03 8.52
CA GLY A 40 12.04 -2.62 7.13
C GLY A 40 13.39 -1.98 6.89
N GLY A 41 13.87 -1.16 7.83
CA GLY A 41 15.21 -0.57 7.79
C GLY A 41 16.32 -1.64 7.81
N VAL A 42 16.19 -2.65 8.68
CA VAL A 42 17.13 -3.78 8.73
C VAL A 42 17.10 -4.57 7.41
N MET A 43 15.92 -4.84 6.85
CA MET A 43 15.80 -5.56 5.57
C MET A 43 16.42 -4.81 4.39
N GLU A 44 16.31 -3.48 4.36
CA GLU A 44 16.94 -2.62 3.33
C GLU A 44 18.47 -2.65 3.46
N VAL A 45 19.01 -2.40 4.65
CA VAL A 45 20.47 -2.31 4.88
C VAL A 45 21.16 -3.67 4.68
N THR A 46 20.51 -4.76 5.03
CA THR A 46 21.03 -6.13 4.80
C THR A 46 20.93 -6.57 3.34
N GLY A 47 20.26 -5.81 2.48
CA GLY A 47 20.05 -6.14 1.07
C GLY A 47 19.09 -7.31 0.84
N MET A 48 18.36 -7.76 1.86
CA MET A 48 17.36 -8.82 1.75
C MET A 48 16.24 -8.43 0.78
N LEU A 49 15.80 -7.16 0.83
CA LEU A 49 14.82 -6.62 -0.10
C LEU A 49 15.31 -6.76 -1.55
N LYS A 50 16.52 -6.30 -1.84
CA LYS A 50 17.15 -6.40 -3.18
C LYS A 50 17.25 -7.85 -3.68
N ARG A 51 17.47 -8.82 -2.80
CA ARG A 51 17.51 -10.25 -3.17
C ARG A 51 16.12 -10.78 -3.55
N ILE A 52 15.09 -10.41 -2.79
CA ILE A 52 13.69 -10.73 -3.10
C ILE A 52 13.32 -10.10 -4.45
N THR A 53 13.68 -8.83 -4.67
CA THR A 53 13.47 -8.09 -5.92
C THR A 53 14.00 -8.81 -7.15
N LYS A 54 15.28 -9.21 -7.13
CA LYS A 54 15.91 -9.87 -8.28
C LYS A 54 15.22 -11.17 -8.67
N SER A 55 14.68 -11.89 -7.69
CA SER A 55 13.98 -13.15 -7.91
C SER A 55 12.61 -12.93 -8.57
N ILE A 56 11.97 -11.81 -8.28
CA ILE A 56 10.62 -11.46 -8.76
C ILE A 56 10.66 -10.77 -10.13
N ILE A 57 11.62 -9.87 -10.37
CA ILE A 57 11.72 -9.10 -11.64
C ILE A 57 11.89 -10.03 -12.86
N GLY A 58 12.62 -11.13 -12.73
CA GLY A 58 12.83 -12.09 -13.84
C GLY A 58 11.55 -12.72 -14.39
N LEU A 59 10.42 -12.62 -13.66
CA LEU A 59 9.11 -13.10 -14.11
C LEU A 59 8.37 -12.09 -14.99
N ALA A 60 8.72 -10.80 -14.90
CA ALA A 60 8.07 -9.73 -15.65
C ALA A 60 8.62 -9.65 -17.07
N LYS A 61 7.98 -10.26 -18.07
CA LYS A 61 8.46 -10.24 -19.46
C LYS A 61 7.81 -9.17 -20.36
N THR A 62 6.67 -8.63 -19.94
CA THR A 62 5.88 -7.63 -20.68
C THR A 62 5.48 -6.48 -19.77
N ASP A 63 5.07 -5.33 -20.32
CA ASP A 63 4.62 -4.18 -19.53
C ASP A 63 3.46 -4.54 -18.59
N GLY A 64 2.46 -5.28 -19.08
CA GLY A 64 1.36 -5.75 -18.27
C GLY A 64 1.80 -6.71 -17.16
N SER A 65 2.77 -7.59 -17.45
CA SER A 65 3.34 -8.49 -16.44
C SER A 65 4.19 -7.73 -15.41
N LEU A 66 4.87 -6.64 -15.80
CA LEU A 66 5.58 -5.76 -14.87
C LEU A 66 4.60 -5.08 -13.91
N ILE A 67 3.51 -4.50 -14.44
CA ILE A 67 2.44 -3.89 -13.63
C ILE A 67 1.84 -4.91 -12.67
N ALA A 68 1.46 -6.10 -13.16
CA ALA A 68 0.90 -7.16 -12.33
C ALA A 68 1.87 -7.61 -11.24
N THR A 69 3.16 -7.78 -11.57
CA THR A 69 4.19 -8.16 -10.61
C THR A 69 4.41 -7.08 -9.55
N THR A 70 4.37 -5.79 -9.93
CA THR A 70 4.42 -4.68 -8.98
C THR A 70 3.19 -4.68 -8.06
N THR A 71 1.98 -4.85 -8.60
CA THR A 71 0.74 -4.95 -7.82
C THR A 71 0.80 -6.09 -6.81
N VAL A 72 1.13 -7.30 -7.27
CA VAL A 72 1.24 -8.49 -6.40
C VAL A 72 2.31 -8.28 -5.34
N SER A 73 3.45 -7.67 -5.68
CA SER A 73 4.49 -7.35 -4.71
C SER A 73 3.95 -6.43 -3.61
N CYS A 74 3.22 -5.36 -3.96
CA CYS A 74 2.63 -4.45 -2.97
C CYS A 74 1.66 -5.19 -2.02
N VAL A 75 0.80 -6.05 -2.56
CA VAL A 75 -0.15 -6.84 -1.76
C VAL A 75 0.58 -7.83 -0.84
N VAL A 76 1.59 -8.53 -1.36
CA VAL A 76 2.43 -9.45 -0.56
C VAL A 76 3.15 -8.70 0.56
N PHE A 77 3.72 -7.53 0.26
CA PHE A 77 4.33 -6.71 1.29
C PHE A 77 3.29 -6.23 2.31
N ASN A 78 2.08 -5.83 1.93
CA ASN A 78 1.05 -5.50 2.92
C ASN A 78 0.64 -6.70 3.80
N ALA A 79 0.64 -7.90 3.23
CA ALA A 79 0.32 -9.12 3.96
C ALA A 79 1.46 -9.58 4.89
N THR A 80 2.72 -9.28 4.56
CA THR A 80 3.90 -9.80 5.27
C THR A 80 4.63 -8.76 6.12
N ALA A 81 4.75 -7.54 5.60
CA ALA A 81 5.20 -6.37 6.34
C ALA A 81 3.96 -5.74 6.99
N ALA A 82 3.97 -5.67 8.31
CA ALA A 82 2.87 -5.14 9.11
C ALA A 82 2.63 -3.61 8.92
N ASP A 83 3.20 -3.00 7.87
CA ASP A 83 3.14 -1.56 7.64
C ASP A 83 3.12 -1.19 6.15
N GLN A 84 2.22 -0.26 5.81
CA GLN A 84 1.98 0.23 4.46
C GLN A 84 3.18 0.96 3.85
N TYR A 85 4.01 1.66 4.63
CA TYR A 85 5.17 2.39 4.09
C TYR A 85 6.13 1.43 3.40
N LEU A 86 6.35 0.24 3.97
CA LEU A 86 7.17 -0.80 3.35
C LEU A 86 6.52 -1.35 2.07
N ALA A 87 5.21 -1.54 2.06
CA ALA A 87 4.49 -1.99 0.88
C ALA A 87 4.51 -0.99 -0.30
N ILE A 88 4.80 0.29 -0.05
CA ILE A 88 4.91 1.32 -1.07
C ILE A 88 6.38 1.55 -1.47
N VAL A 89 7.24 1.86 -0.51
CA VAL A 89 8.62 2.30 -0.76
C VAL A 89 9.47 1.19 -1.34
N VAL A 90 9.29 -0.04 -0.84
CA VAL A 90 10.09 -1.17 -1.27
C VAL A 90 9.77 -1.51 -2.73
N PRO A 91 8.53 -1.87 -3.14
CA PRO A 91 8.20 -2.04 -4.56
C PRO A 91 8.54 -0.81 -5.42
N GLY A 92 8.35 0.40 -4.91
CA GLY A 92 8.70 1.63 -5.64
C GLY A 92 10.18 1.71 -6.00
N LYS A 93 11.08 1.47 -5.04
CA LYS A 93 12.52 1.41 -5.30
C LYS A 93 12.91 0.20 -6.16
N MET A 94 12.25 -0.94 -5.92
CA MET A 94 12.54 -2.19 -6.59
C MET A 94 12.30 -2.16 -8.09
N PHE A 95 11.19 -1.55 -8.52
CA PHE A 95 10.77 -1.54 -9.93
C PHE A 95 11.09 -0.23 -10.66
N ALA A 96 11.56 0.82 -9.98
CA ALA A 96 11.83 2.13 -10.60
C ALA A 96 12.71 2.06 -11.86
N GLU A 97 13.86 1.38 -11.77
CA GLU A 97 14.78 1.24 -12.92
C GLU A 97 14.14 0.42 -14.05
N GLU A 98 13.46 -0.69 -13.74
CA GLU A 98 12.82 -1.52 -14.76
C GLU A 98 11.71 -0.78 -15.53
N TYR A 99 10.91 0.06 -14.84
CA TYR A 99 9.92 0.90 -15.51
C TYR A 99 10.60 1.92 -16.44
N LYS A 100 11.73 2.49 -16.00
CA LYS A 100 12.51 3.46 -16.79
C LYS A 100 13.14 2.80 -18.02
N GLU A 101 13.76 1.63 -17.86
CA GLU A 101 14.38 0.85 -18.95
C GLU A 101 13.37 0.45 -20.02
N ARG A 102 12.11 0.21 -19.64
CA ARG A 102 11.00 -0.06 -20.57
C ARG A 102 10.35 1.18 -21.18
N GLY A 103 10.87 2.37 -20.90
CA GLY A 103 10.32 3.63 -21.40
C GLY A 103 8.93 3.96 -20.82
N LEU A 104 8.57 3.43 -19.65
CA LEU A 104 7.34 3.77 -18.95
C LEU A 104 7.53 5.07 -18.16
N HIS A 105 6.52 5.95 -18.19
CA HIS A 105 6.57 7.17 -17.42
C HIS A 105 6.50 6.84 -15.90
N PRO A 106 7.27 7.51 -15.02
CA PRO A 106 7.26 7.24 -13.56
C PRO A 106 5.88 7.30 -12.89
N LYS A 107 4.97 8.11 -13.46
CA LYS A 107 3.55 8.16 -13.06
C LYS A 107 2.85 6.79 -13.13
N VAL A 108 3.24 5.90 -14.06
CA VAL A 108 2.68 4.55 -14.13
C VAL A 108 3.04 3.77 -12.88
N LEU A 109 4.32 3.76 -12.49
CA LEU A 109 4.76 3.11 -11.26
C LEU A 109 4.05 3.71 -10.04
N SER A 110 4.05 5.04 -9.91
CA SER A 110 3.36 5.73 -8.80
C SER A 110 1.88 5.34 -8.72
N ARG A 111 1.16 5.33 -9.85
CA ARG A 111 -0.22 4.87 -9.89
C ARG A 111 -0.37 3.44 -9.40
N VAL A 112 0.49 2.52 -9.86
CA VAL A 112 0.43 1.11 -9.46
C VAL A 112 0.66 0.95 -7.95
N LEU A 113 1.60 1.70 -7.37
CA LEU A 113 1.86 1.70 -5.93
C LEU A 113 0.63 2.18 -5.14
N GLU A 114 -0.01 3.27 -5.57
CA GLU A 114 -1.21 3.80 -4.90
C GLU A 114 -2.41 2.85 -5.06
N ASP A 115 -2.66 2.38 -6.28
CA ASP A 115 -3.80 1.54 -6.60
C ASP A 115 -3.70 0.13 -5.97
N SER A 116 -2.53 -0.24 -5.41
CA SER A 116 -2.30 -1.55 -4.77
C SER A 116 -1.74 -1.46 -3.35
N GLY A 117 -0.57 -0.88 -3.13
CA GLY A 117 0.07 -0.76 -1.81
C GLY A 117 -0.73 0.10 -0.84
N THR A 118 -1.21 1.27 -1.27
CA THR A 118 -1.96 2.17 -0.37
C THR A 118 -3.30 1.59 0.02
N VAL A 119 -4.07 1.10 -0.95
CA VAL A 119 -5.47 0.71 -0.71
C VAL A 119 -5.64 -0.66 -0.06
N THR A 120 -4.68 -1.58 -0.22
CA THR A 120 -4.81 -2.95 0.33
C THR A 120 -4.34 -3.09 1.77
N SER A 121 -3.66 -2.09 2.34
CA SER A 121 -3.20 -2.11 3.73
C SER A 121 -4.35 -2.30 4.74
N ALA A 122 -5.48 -1.64 4.52
CA ALA A 122 -6.65 -1.74 5.41
C ALA A 122 -7.30 -3.13 5.40
N LEU A 123 -6.96 -3.99 4.44
CA LEU A 123 -7.52 -5.34 4.29
C LEU A 123 -6.78 -6.39 5.12
N ILE A 124 -5.63 -6.03 5.71
CA ILE A 124 -4.77 -6.96 6.44
C ILE A 124 -4.87 -6.67 7.95
N PRO A 125 -5.35 -7.62 8.79
CA PRO A 125 -5.68 -7.35 10.19
C PRO A 125 -4.50 -6.85 11.04
N TRP A 126 -3.30 -7.36 10.76
CA TRP A 126 -2.07 -7.02 11.47
C TRP A 126 -1.29 -5.86 10.82
N ASN A 127 -1.81 -5.27 9.74
CA ASN A 127 -1.23 -4.07 9.16
C ASN A 127 -1.76 -2.82 9.89
N THR A 128 -1.00 -1.73 9.89
CA THR A 128 -1.34 -0.48 10.61
C THR A 128 -2.73 0.05 10.26
N CYS A 129 -3.10 0.08 8.98
CA CYS A 129 -4.42 0.54 8.57
C CYS A 129 -5.52 -0.45 8.98
N GLY A 130 -5.29 -1.76 8.90
CA GLY A 130 -6.28 -2.76 9.31
C GLY A 130 -6.55 -2.71 10.82
N ALA A 131 -5.47 -2.62 11.61
CA ALA A 131 -5.55 -2.46 13.07
C ALA A 131 -6.27 -1.15 13.47
N TYR A 132 -6.04 -0.06 12.74
CA TYR A 132 -6.72 1.21 12.99
C TYR A 132 -8.21 1.16 12.66
N HIS A 133 -8.59 0.67 11.48
CA HIS A 133 -10.00 0.61 11.06
C HIS A 133 -10.80 -0.37 11.92
N SER A 134 -10.25 -1.54 12.24
CA SER A 134 -10.92 -2.47 13.16
C SER A 134 -11.11 -1.87 14.57
N GLY A 135 -10.11 -1.11 15.05
CA GLY A 135 -10.19 -0.41 16.33
C GLY A 135 -11.28 0.66 16.38
N ILE A 136 -11.48 1.43 15.29
CA ILE A 136 -12.51 2.48 15.23
C ILE A 136 -13.89 1.90 14.98
N LEU A 137 -14.01 0.96 14.04
CA LEU A 137 -15.30 0.38 13.66
C LEU A 137 -15.82 -0.59 14.71
N GLY A 138 -14.98 -1.05 15.64
CA GLY A 138 -15.35 -2.04 16.65
C GLY A 138 -15.62 -3.44 16.09
N VAL A 139 -15.22 -3.70 14.84
CA VAL A 139 -15.42 -4.99 14.15
C VAL A 139 -14.10 -5.54 13.63
N ALA A 140 -14.01 -6.85 13.45
CA ALA A 140 -12.79 -7.45 12.92
C ALA A 140 -12.58 -7.05 11.46
N THR A 141 -11.32 -7.05 11.00
CA THR A 141 -11.00 -6.76 9.59
C THR A 141 -11.75 -7.67 8.62
N GLY A 142 -11.96 -8.94 8.98
CA GLY A 142 -12.74 -9.87 8.16
C GLY A 142 -14.21 -9.46 7.98
N ASP A 143 -14.78 -8.77 8.96
CA ASP A 143 -16.19 -8.34 8.93
C ASP A 143 -16.39 -7.18 7.96
N TYR A 144 -15.48 -6.20 7.94
CA TYR A 144 -15.58 -5.06 7.02
C TYR A 144 -14.95 -5.32 5.64
N PHE A 145 -14.04 -6.30 5.51
CA PHE A 145 -13.22 -6.53 4.31
C PHE A 145 -14.04 -6.61 3.02
N MET A 146 -15.18 -7.32 3.04
CA MET A 146 -16.01 -7.52 1.85
C MET A 146 -16.76 -6.24 1.41
N TYR A 147 -16.88 -5.25 2.30
CA TYR A 147 -17.51 -3.96 2.00
C TYR A 147 -16.50 -2.93 1.49
N CYS A 148 -15.19 -3.21 1.58
CA CYS A 148 -14.13 -2.35 1.05
C CYS A 148 -13.98 -2.46 -0.47
N PHE A 149 -15.05 -2.22 -1.22
CA PHE A 149 -15.10 -2.39 -2.68
C PHE A 149 -13.97 -1.64 -3.40
N PHE A 150 -13.68 -0.40 -3.00
CA PHE A 150 -12.58 0.37 -3.58
C PHE A 150 -11.23 -0.35 -3.43
N ASN A 151 -10.93 -0.86 -2.22
CA ASN A 151 -9.67 -1.51 -1.91
C ASN A 151 -9.51 -2.85 -2.65
N LEU A 152 -10.61 -3.54 -2.93
CA LEU A 152 -10.63 -4.81 -3.66
C LEU A 152 -10.57 -4.60 -5.19
N ILE A 153 -11.31 -3.62 -5.70
CA ILE A 153 -11.45 -3.36 -7.13
C ILE A 153 -10.24 -2.61 -7.68
N SER A 154 -9.66 -1.67 -6.93
CA SER A 154 -8.55 -0.84 -7.40
C SER A 154 -7.34 -1.65 -7.90
N PRO A 155 -6.80 -2.63 -7.15
CA PRO A 155 -5.70 -3.47 -7.63
C PRO A 155 -6.08 -4.29 -8.86
N ALA A 156 -7.32 -4.82 -8.89
CA ALA A 156 -7.83 -5.59 -10.02
C ALA A 156 -7.92 -4.74 -11.29
N MET A 157 -8.43 -3.51 -11.18
CA MET A 157 -8.50 -2.54 -12.28
C MET A 157 -7.12 -2.18 -12.81
N THR A 158 -6.14 -2.00 -11.93
CA THR A 158 -4.75 -1.74 -12.33
C THR A 158 -4.14 -2.90 -13.12
N MET A 159 -4.38 -4.15 -12.69
CA MET A 159 -3.95 -5.33 -13.44
C MET A 159 -4.63 -5.42 -14.81
N ILE A 160 -5.94 -5.18 -14.89
CA ILE A 160 -6.70 -5.18 -16.15
C ILE A 160 -6.14 -4.11 -17.11
N PHE A 161 -5.97 -2.88 -16.64
CA PHE A 161 -5.47 -1.77 -17.47
C PHE A 161 -4.02 -1.99 -17.90
N GLY A 162 -3.20 -2.56 -17.04
CA GLY A 162 -1.84 -2.97 -17.37
C GLY A 162 -1.79 -4.07 -18.43
N PHE A 163 -2.63 -5.09 -18.30
CA PHE A 163 -2.70 -6.21 -19.25
C PHE A 163 -3.15 -5.78 -20.64
N PHE A 164 -4.20 -4.96 -20.73
CA PHE A 164 -4.70 -4.43 -22.00
C PHE A 164 -3.95 -3.19 -22.50
N ASN A 165 -2.92 -2.73 -21.78
CA ASN A 165 -2.12 -1.55 -22.14
C ASN A 165 -2.98 -0.27 -22.32
N ILE A 166 -4.01 -0.11 -21.50
CA ILE A 166 -4.96 1.00 -21.59
C ILE A 166 -4.43 2.19 -20.81
N LYS A 167 -4.23 3.33 -21.49
CA LYS A 167 -3.76 4.60 -20.90
C LYS A 167 -2.45 4.45 -20.11
N ILE A 168 -1.54 3.58 -20.56
CA ILE A 168 -0.20 3.44 -19.98
C ILE A 168 0.71 4.54 -20.53
N ALA A 169 1.11 5.47 -19.67
CA ALA A 169 1.96 6.60 -20.04
C ALA A 169 3.40 6.14 -20.32
N ARG A 170 3.97 6.59 -21.44
CA ARG A 170 5.34 6.30 -21.86
C ARG A 170 6.19 7.56 -21.87
N LEU A 171 7.50 7.42 -21.72
CA LEU A 171 8.46 8.49 -21.89
C LEU A 171 8.48 8.90 -23.38
N THR A 172 8.32 10.20 -23.65
CA THR A 172 8.53 10.79 -24.97
C THR A 172 10.03 11.12 -25.15
N ASP A 173 10.55 11.17 -26.38
CA ASP A 173 11.98 11.39 -26.68
C ASP A 173 12.62 12.61 -25.95
N ASN A 174 11.83 13.63 -25.61
CA ASN A 174 12.31 14.80 -24.84
C ASN A 174 12.67 14.50 -23.37
N ASN A 175 12.19 13.39 -22.79
CA ASN A 175 12.39 13.04 -21.38
C ASN A 175 13.47 11.96 -21.15
N LEU A 176 14.09 11.41 -22.21
CA LEU A 176 15.16 10.41 -22.11
C LEU A 176 16.54 11.02 -21.75
N LYS A 177 16.68 12.36 -21.80
CA LYS A 177 17.96 13.08 -21.65
C LYS A 177 18.17 13.77 -20.28
N LYS A 178 17.29 13.55 -19.30
CA LYS A 178 17.45 14.04 -17.92
C LYS A 178 17.57 12.87 -16.96
#